data_AF-A0A8J2XG15-F1
#
_entry.id   AF-A0A8J2XG15-F1
#
_cell.length_a   1.000
_cell.length_b   1.000
_cell.length_c   1.000
_cell.angle_alpha   90.00
_cell.angle_beta   90.00
_cell.angle_gamma   90.00
#
_symmetry.space_group_name_H-M   'P 1'
#
loop_
_entity.id
_entity.type
_entity.pdbx_description
1 polymer ?
#
loop_
_entity_poly.entity_id
_entity_poly.type
_entity_poly.pdbx_seq_one_letter_code
_entity_poly.pdbx_strand_id
1 'polypeptide(L)'
;MLRVQKPQSPNVADLTDCIYVNTQILPENYAALRSGFAGYPSNPRWTVAKYQAWKFGRQLRDAYTKGHMTVRSTDSMLVPIQEGDSLDDKPPSKTLWKIPQIRLIGYQTV
;
A
#
# COMPACT_ATOMS: atom_id res chain seq x y z
N MET A 1 -11.43 -15.56 25.06
CA MET A 1 -12.25 -14.65 24.24
C MET A 1 -11.54 -14.41 22.90
N LEU A 2 -12.02 -15.02 21.80
CA LEU A 2 -11.48 -14.79 20.46
C LEU A 2 -12.07 -13.48 19.92
N ARG A 3 -11.24 -12.44 19.77
CA ARG A 3 -11.66 -11.17 19.17
C ARG A 3 -11.84 -11.40 17.67
N VAL A 4 -13.10 -11.53 17.24
CA VAL A 4 -13.46 -11.55 15.81
C VAL A 4 -13.05 -10.20 15.24
N GLN A 5 -11.90 -10.14 14.56
CA GLN A 5 -11.51 -8.96 13.81
C GLN A 5 -12.47 -8.85 12.63
N LYS A 6 -13.37 -7.86 12.69
CA LYS A 6 -14.22 -7.51 11.55
C LYS A 6 -13.26 -7.16 10.39
N PRO A 7 -13.30 -7.85 9.24
CA PRO A 7 -12.46 -7.49 8.11
C PRO A 7 -12.86 -6.07 7.70
N GLN A 8 -11.99 -5.11 7.98
CA GLN A 8 -12.19 -3.75 7.51
C GLN A 8 -11.97 -3.80 6.01
N SER A 9 -13.04 -3.56 5.26
CA SER A 9 -13.02 -3.53 3.80
C SER A 9 -11.87 -2.62 3.37
N PRO A 10 -10.96 -3.07 2.49
CA PRO A 10 -9.84 -2.25 2.09
C PRO A 10 -10.39 -1.03 1.32
N ASN A 11 -9.92 0.15 1.68
CA ASN A 11 -10.34 1.39 1.03
C ASN A 11 -9.48 1.59 -0.23
N VAL A 12 -10.11 2.02 -1.32
CA VAL A 12 -9.42 2.38 -2.55
C VAL A 12 -9.00 3.84 -2.47
N ALA A 13 -7.69 4.09 -2.51
CA ALA A 13 -7.11 5.43 -2.55
C ALA A 13 -6.57 5.74 -3.95
N ASP A 14 -6.77 6.96 -4.41
CA ASP A 14 -6.12 7.49 -5.60
C ASP A 14 -4.67 7.91 -5.30
N LEU A 15 -3.73 7.48 -6.14
CA LEU A 15 -2.31 7.85 -6.04
C LEU A 15 -1.96 9.00 -7.00
N THR A 16 -2.46 8.91 -8.22
CA THR A 16 -2.29 9.85 -9.34
C THR A 16 -3.51 9.74 -10.26
N ASP A 17 -3.67 10.66 -11.22
CA ASP A 17 -4.63 10.52 -12.32
C ASP A 17 -4.45 9.15 -12.98
N CYS A 18 -5.43 8.25 -12.77
CA CYS A 18 -5.45 6.87 -13.27
C CYS A 18 -4.54 5.85 -12.57
N ILE A 19 -4.17 6.04 -11.30
CA ILE A 19 -3.56 4.97 -10.49
C ILE A 19 -4.24 4.88 -9.13
N TYR A 20 -4.77 3.70 -8.81
CA TYR A 20 -5.45 3.42 -7.54
C TYR A 20 -4.70 2.38 -6.71
N VAL A 21 -4.85 2.41 -5.39
CA VAL A 21 -4.28 1.39 -4.51
C VAL A 21 -5.26 1.00 -3.42
N ASN A 22 -5.29 -0.29 -3.07
CA ASN A 22 -6.03 -0.76 -1.92
C ASN A 22 -5.21 -0.55 -0.65
N THR A 23 -5.78 0.15 0.32
CA THR A 23 -5.08 0.54 1.54
C THR A 23 -6.01 0.59 2.76
N GLN A 24 -5.42 0.42 3.94
CA GLN A 24 -6.09 0.64 5.22
C GLN A 24 -5.90 2.08 5.73
N ILE A 25 -5.18 2.92 4.97
CA ILE A 25 -4.99 4.33 5.30
C ILE A 25 -6.36 5.03 5.27
N LEU A 26 -6.59 5.88 6.26
CA LEU A 26 -7.81 6.69 6.33
C LEU A 26 -7.79 7.80 5.26
N PRO A 27 -8.95 8.16 4.68
CA PRO A 27 -9.04 9.16 3.61
C PRO A 27 -8.39 10.51 3.93
N GLU A 28 -8.45 10.95 5.19
CA GLU A 28 -7.80 12.17 5.69
C GLU A 28 -6.28 12.22 5.45
N ASN A 29 -5.65 11.07 5.24
CA ASN A 29 -4.20 10.92 5.03
C ASN A 29 -3.83 10.65 3.56
N TYR A 30 -4.81 10.61 2.64
CA TYR A 30 -4.55 10.35 1.21
C TYR A 30 -3.68 11.41 0.56
N ALA A 31 -3.80 12.68 0.97
CA ALA A 31 -2.91 13.73 0.47
C ALA A 31 -1.43 13.41 0.76
N ALA A 32 -1.11 12.87 1.94
CA ALA A 32 0.25 12.48 2.29
C ALA A 32 0.69 11.23 1.52
N LEU A 33 -0.21 10.25 1.36
CA LEU A 33 0.01 9.06 0.53
C LEU A 33 0.38 9.43 -0.92
N ARG A 34 -0.43 10.26 -1.56
CA ARG A 34 -0.20 10.79 -2.92
C ARG A 34 1.12 11.53 -3.01
N SER A 35 1.41 12.38 -2.02
CA SER A 35 2.67 13.13 -1.95
C SER A 35 3.89 12.20 -1.91
N GLY A 36 3.81 11.09 -1.17
CA GLY A 36 4.86 10.07 -1.14
C GLY A 36 5.03 9.36 -2.47
N PHE A 37 3.92 8.98 -3.11
CA PHE A 37 3.96 8.32 -4.41
C PHE A 37 4.51 9.23 -5.53
N ALA A 38 4.13 10.51 -5.51
CA ALA A 38 4.69 11.53 -6.41
C ALA A 38 6.15 11.92 -6.07
N GLY A 39 6.71 11.40 -4.96
CA GLY A 39 8.09 11.58 -4.48
C GLY A 39 8.44 13.00 -4.04
N TYR A 40 7.45 13.72 -3.53
CA TYR A 40 7.72 14.94 -2.77
C TYR A 40 8.47 14.60 -1.46
N PRO A 41 9.28 15.54 -0.93
CA PRO A 41 9.92 15.35 0.36
C PRO A 41 8.88 15.26 1.49
N SER A 42 9.27 14.63 2.60
CA SER A 42 8.43 14.58 3.80
C SER A 42 8.18 15.98 4.35
N ASN A 43 6.94 16.31 4.69
CA ASN A 43 6.63 17.56 5.38
C ASN A 43 6.85 17.39 6.90
N PRO A 44 7.74 18.18 7.53
CA PRO A 44 8.03 18.07 8.96
C PRO A 44 6.84 18.45 9.86
N ARG A 45 5.82 19.12 9.33
CA ARG A 45 4.58 19.48 10.07
C ARG A 45 3.55 18.36 10.08
N TRP A 46 3.80 17.25 9.41
CA TRP A 46 2.87 16.13 9.39
C TRP A 46 2.79 15.41 10.72
N THR A 47 1.57 14.99 11.06
CA THR A 47 1.36 14.03 12.13
C THR A 47 2.01 12.69 11.79
N VAL A 48 2.23 11.85 12.80
CA VAL A 48 2.79 10.51 12.60
C VAL A 48 1.98 9.70 11.57
N ALA A 49 0.65 9.79 11.61
CA ALA A 49 -0.23 9.11 10.65
C ALA A 49 0.00 9.58 9.21
N LYS A 50 0.12 10.89 8.98
CA LYS A 50 0.43 11.46 7.66
C LYS A 50 1.83 11.06 7.18
N TYR A 51 2.82 11.07 8.08
CA TYR A 51 4.18 10.62 7.74
C TYR A 51 4.21 9.13 7.36
N GLN A 52 3.48 8.27 8.08
CA GLN A 52 3.35 6.85 7.73
C GLN A 52 2.67 6.66 6.37
N ALA A 53 1.61 7.41 6.08
CA ALA A 53 0.94 7.38 4.78
C ALA A 53 1.89 7.82 3.65
N TRP A 54 2.65 8.89 3.85
CA TRP A 54 3.68 9.33 2.90
C TRP A 54 4.77 8.26 2.69
N LYS A 55 5.26 7.67 3.77
CA LYS A 55 6.28 6.61 3.70
C LYS A 55 5.78 5.42 2.89
N PHE A 56 4.52 5.03 3.08
CA PHE A 56 3.88 3.98 2.30
C PHE A 56 3.78 4.36 0.82
N GLY A 57 3.35 5.58 0.50
CA GLY A 57 3.33 6.08 -0.88
C GLY A 57 4.70 6.04 -1.55
N ARG A 58 5.77 6.41 -0.82
CA ARG A 58 7.13 6.32 -1.33
C ARG A 58 7.55 4.88 -1.60
N GLN A 59 7.22 3.95 -0.72
CA GLN A 59 7.49 2.52 -0.93
C GLN A 59 6.78 1.98 -2.17
N LEU A 60 5.53 2.39 -2.42
CA LEU A 60 4.79 2.03 -3.63
C LEU A 60 5.48 2.59 -4.89
N ARG A 61 5.93 3.84 -4.87
CA ARG A 61 6.69 4.43 -5.98
C ARG A 61 7.97 3.64 -6.25
N ASP A 62 8.72 3.32 -5.19
CA ASP A 62 9.97 2.57 -5.32
C ASP A 62 9.72 1.18 -5.91
N ALA A 63 8.67 0.49 -5.46
CA ALA A 63 8.28 -0.82 -5.97
C ALA A 63 7.79 -0.76 -7.43
N TYR A 64 7.02 0.26 -7.80
CA TYR A 64 6.59 0.50 -9.17
C TYR A 64 7.78 0.80 -10.10
N THR A 65 8.69 1.69 -9.68
CA THR A 65 9.87 2.08 -10.47
C THR A 65 10.83 0.90 -10.66
N LYS A 66 10.93 0.00 -9.67
CA LYS A 66 11.75 -1.22 -9.74
C LYS A 66 11.08 -2.37 -10.51
N GLY A 67 9.85 -2.19 -10.99
CA GLY A 67 9.11 -3.23 -11.71
C GLY A 67 8.59 -4.36 -10.81
N HIS A 68 8.44 -4.13 -9.50
CA HIS A 68 7.79 -5.09 -8.59
C HIS A 68 6.27 -4.91 -8.55
N MET A 69 5.77 -3.75 -8.99
CA MET A 69 4.35 -3.45 -9.09
C MET A 69 4.04 -2.99 -10.51
N THR A 70 2.83 -3.30 -10.97
CA THR A 70 2.30 -2.83 -12.25
C THR A 70 0.91 -2.24 -12.05
N VAL A 71 0.48 -1.41 -13.00
CA VAL A 71 -0.89 -0.91 -13.04
C VAL A 71 -1.71 -1.88 -13.88
N ARG A 72 -2.72 -2.51 -13.26
CA ARG A 72 -3.62 -3.41 -13.96
C ARG A 72 -4.52 -2.63 -14.91
N SER A 73 -4.51 -2.98 -16.19
CA SER A 73 -5.24 -2.23 -17.24
C SER A 73 -6.76 -2.22 -17.08
N THR A 74 -7.35 -3.19 -16.35
CA THR A 74 -8.81 -3.32 -16.22
C THR A 74 -9.44 -2.31 -15.28
N ASP A 75 -8.72 -1.93 -14.22
CA ASP A 75 -9.24 -1.12 -13.10
C ASP A 75 -8.26 -0.04 -12.66
N SER A 76 -7.12 0.10 -13.35
CA SER A 76 -6.05 1.04 -13.01
C SER A 76 -5.48 0.86 -11.59
N MET A 77 -5.60 -0.35 -11.03
CA MET A 77 -5.06 -0.66 -9.70
C MET A 77 -3.56 -0.96 -9.76
N LEU A 78 -2.81 -0.34 -8.87
CA LEU A 78 -1.42 -0.68 -8.60
C LEU A 78 -1.37 -1.98 -7.81
N VAL A 79 -0.93 -3.04 -8.46
CA VAL A 79 -0.87 -4.39 -7.92
C VAL A 79 0.55 -4.94 -8.00
N PRO A 80 0.97 -5.80 -7.05
CA PRO A 80 2.21 -6.54 -7.18
C PRO A 80 2.19 -7.41 -8.44
N ILE A 81 3.32 -7.47 -9.14
CA ILE A 81 3.51 -8.46 -10.22
C ILE A 81 3.70 -9.81 -9.53
N GLN A 82 2.80 -10.77 -9.77
CA GLN A 82 3.03 -12.15 -9.31
C GLN A 82 3.99 -12.82 -10.30
N GLU A 83 5.03 -13.50 -9.80
CA GLU A 83 5.85 -14.42 -10.60
C GLU A 83 4.92 -15.52 -11.14
N GLY A 84 4.36 -15.31 -12.33
CA GLY A 84 3.31 -16.15 -12.89
C GLY A 84 2.34 -15.42 -13.82
N ASP A 85 2.26 -14.09 -13.76
CA ASP A 85 1.49 -13.25 -14.71
C ASP A 85 2.26 -13.04 -16.04
N SER A 86 3.01 -14.05 -16.49
CA SER A 86 3.24 -14.22 -17.92
C SER A 86 1.87 -14.33 -18.60
N LEU A 87 1.70 -13.62 -19.72
CA LEU A 87 0.48 -13.51 -20.54
C LEU A 87 0.04 -14.86 -21.17
N ASP A 88 -0.15 -15.89 -20.35
CA ASP A 88 -0.71 -17.17 -20.77
C ASP A 88 -1.85 -17.54 -19.82
N ASP A 89 -3.04 -17.65 -20.42
CA ASP A 89 -4.32 -18.01 -19.81
C ASP A 89 -4.21 -19.18 -18.82
N LYS A 90 -4.16 -18.88 -17.51
CA LYS A 90 -4.65 -19.82 -16.50
C LYS A 90 -5.09 -19.12 -15.22
N PRO A 91 -6.27 -19.43 -14.67
CA PRO A 91 -6.75 -18.77 -13.45
C PRO A 91 -5.85 -19.12 -12.25
N PRO A 92 -5.32 -18.13 -11.49
CA PRO A 92 -4.42 -18.43 -10.39
C PRO A 92 -5.20 -19.01 -9.21
N SER A 93 -4.70 -20.15 -8.74
CA SER A 93 -5.18 -20.84 -7.55
C SER A 93 -4.91 -20.01 -6.29
N LYS A 94 -5.85 -20.09 -5.35
CA LYS A 94 -5.88 -19.36 -4.09
C LYS A 94 -4.64 -19.69 -3.24
N THR A 95 -3.63 -18.84 -3.29
CA THR A 95 -2.51 -18.91 -2.33
C THR A 95 -2.54 -17.66 -1.45
N LEU A 96 -3.13 -17.84 -0.28
CA LEU A 96 -3.28 -16.85 0.78
C LEU A 96 -1.92 -16.66 1.48
N TRP A 97 -1.12 -15.69 1.05
CA TRP A 97 0.14 -15.38 1.73
C TRP A 97 0.01 -14.17 2.68
N LYS A 98 0.45 -14.42 3.92
CA LYS A 98 0.38 -13.52 5.08
C LYS A 98 1.35 -12.34 4.93
N ILE A 99 0.85 -11.13 5.11
CA ILE A 99 1.64 -9.90 5.29
C ILE A 99 2.44 -10.04 6.61
N PRO A 100 3.74 -9.71 6.65
CA PRO A 100 4.51 -9.79 7.89
C PRO A 100 4.01 -8.74 8.89
N GLN A 101 3.58 -9.18 10.07
CA GLN A 101 3.32 -8.30 11.20
C GLN A 101 4.63 -7.61 11.60
N ILE A 102 4.69 -6.30 11.38
CA ILE A 102 5.75 -5.45 11.94
C ILE A 102 5.57 -5.44 13.46
N ARG A 103 6.47 -6.12 14.19
CA ARG A 103 6.59 -5.96 15.64
C ARG A 103 7.11 -4.55 15.92
N LEU A 104 6.30 -3.72 16.57
CA LEU A 104 6.77 -2.52 17.24
C LEU A 104 7.66 -2.97 18.40
N ILE A 105 8.97 -2.77 18.27
CA ILE A 105 9.91 -2.90 19.38
C ILE A 105 9.61 -1.73 20.32
N GLY A 106 9.18 -2.07 21.54
CA GLY A 106 8.97 -1.11 22.61
C GLY A 106 10.29 -0.44 22.99
N TYR A 107 10.27 0.88 23.09
CA TYR A 107 11.32 1.62 23.78
C TYR A 107 11.05 1.56 25.27
N GLN A 108 11.95 0.92 26.00
CA GLN A 108 11.99 0.88 27.44
C GLN A 108 12.58 2.21 27.93
N THR A 109 11.80 3.00 28.67
CA THR A 109 12.28 4.16 29.41
C THR A 109 13.07 3.69 30.62
N VAL A 110 14.27 4.27 30.78
CA VAL A 110 15.13 4.17 31.97
C VAL A 110 14.45 4.83 33.16
#